data_AF-A0A7V9L8S8-F1
#
_entry.id   AF-A0A7V9L8S8-F1
#
_cell.length_a   1.000
_cell.length_b   1.000
_cell.length_c   1.000
_cell.angle_alpha   90.00
_cell.angle_beta   90.00
_cell.angle_gamma   90.00
#
_symmetry.space_group_name_H-M   'P 1'
#
loop_
_entity.id
_entity.type
_entity.pdbx_description
1 polymer ?
#
loop_
_entity_poly.entity_id
_entity_poly.type
_entity_poly.pdbx_seq_one_letter_code
_entity_poly.pdbx_strand_id
1 'polypeptide(L)'
;MRPTEAGAPYIARIWMREEGLAYECTCPIGQRRQFCKHTVAIALHHLETSRKEAEQGIGLLRQALGGIAHESLIDGLLDLARRDKEWSDALKRLCLSALERG
;
A
#
# COMPACT_ATOMS: atom_id res chain seq x y z
N MET A 1 21.56 -20.30 26.53
CA MET A 1 22.36 -20.31 25.28
C MET A 1 22.07 -19.01 24.54
N ARG A 2 23.00 -18.05 24.52
CA ARG A 2 22.84 -16.82 23.73
C ARG A 2 23.12 -17.17 22.26
N PRO A 3 22.29 -16.78 21.28
CA PRO A 3 22.66 -16.95 19.89
C PRO A 3 23.89 -16.09 19.61
N THR A 4 25.03 -16.73 19.33
CA THR A 4 26.24 -16.07 18.83
C THR A 4 25.98 -15.64 17.40
N GLU A 5 25.76 -14.35 17.18
CA GLU A 5 25.73 -13.72 15.85
C GLU A 5 27.16 -13.52 15.33
N ALA A 6 27.92 -14.62 15.22
CA ALA A 6 29.27 -14.64 14.64
C ALA A 6 29.30 -15.54 13.40
N GLY A 7 28.36 -15.32 12.48
CA GLY A 7 28.27 -15.98 11.18
C GLY A 7 28.04 -14.95 10.07
N ALA A 8 28.37 -15.31 8.82
CA ALA A 8 28.09 -14.50 7.64
C ALA A 8 26.63 -14.03 7.62
N PRO A 9 26.33 -12.83 7.07
CA PRO A 9 24.98 -12.29 7.05
C PRO A 9 24.00 -13.24 6.34
N TYR A 10 22.79 -13.35 6.88
CA TYR A 10 21.73 -14.11 6.22
C TYR A 10 21.20 -13.35 5.01
N ILE A 11 21.05 -14.04 3.88
CA ILE A 11 20.40 -13.52 2.68
C ILE A 11 18.95 -13.98 2.75
N ALA A 12 18.02 -13.04 2.60
CA ALA A 12 16.59 -13.31 2.59
C ALA A 12 15.92 -12.60 1.40
N ARG A 13 14.98 -13.29 0.76
CA ARG A 13 14.24 -12.83 -0.41
C ARG A 13 12.77 -13.19 -0.26
N ILE A 14 11.92 -12.31 -0.77
CA ILE A 14 10.46 -12.49 -0.84
C ILE A 14 10.02 -12.04 -2.22
N TRP A 15 9.10 -12.77 -2.83
CA TRP A 15 8.54 -12.41 -4.12
C TRP A 15 7.13 -13.00 -4.27
N MET A 16 6.35 -12.43 -5.19
CA MET A 16 5.03 -12.92 -5.54
C MET A 16 5.14 -13.98 -6.64
N ARG A 17 4.27 -14.99 -6.56
CA ARG A 17 3.97 -15.96 -7.61
C ARG A 17 2.46 -16.02 -7.82
N GLU A 18 2.01 -16.70 -8.87
CA GLU A 18 0.58 -16.89 -9.15
C GLU A 18 -0.13 -17.58 -7.98
N GLU A 19 0.53 -18.57 -7.37
CA GLU A 19 0.03 -19.34 -6.23
C GLU A 19 0.19 -18.63 -4.87
N GLY A 20 0.73 -17.41 -4.83
CA GLY A 20 0.88 -16.60 -3.63
C GLY A 20 2.31 -16.19 -3.30
N LEU A 21 2.62 -16.06 -2.01
CA LEU A 21 3.89 -15.52 -1.53
C LEU A 21 4.97 -16.60 -1.47
N ALA A 22 6.10 -16.35 -2.12
CA ALA A 22 7.28 -17.20 -2.05
C ALA A 22 8.42 -16.50 -1.30
N TYR A 23 9.26 -17.30 -0.64
CA TYR A 23 10.34 -16.80 0.18
C TYR A 23 11.54 -17.74 0.20
N GLU A 24 12.70 -17.17 0.48
CA GLU A 24 13.96 -17.88 0.71
C GLU A 24 14.75 -17.16 1.78
N CYS A 25 15.38 -17.90 2.70
CA CYS A 25 16.34 -17.33 3.65
C CYS A 25 17.44 -18.35 3.99
N THR A 26 18.70 -17.89 4.00
CA THR A 26 19.85 -18.74 4.33
C THR A 26 19.98 -19.05 5.83
N CYS A 27 19.06 -18.57 6.68
CA CYS A 27 19.09 -18.87 8.11
C CYS A 27 18.63 -20.30 8.42
N PRO A 28 18.97 -20.86 9.60
CA PRO A 28 18.61 -22.23 9.97
C PRO A 28 17.10 -22.54 9.90
N ILE A 29 16.26 -21.53 10.13
CA ILE A 29 14.79 -21.66 10.03
C ILE A 29 14.34 -21.63 8.56
N GLY A 30 14.90 -20.71 7.76
CA GLY A 30 14.60 -20.60 6.32
C GLY A 30 15.02 -21.85 5.54
N GLN A 31 16.17 -22.43 5.87
CA GLN A 31 16.63 -23.69 5.27
C GLN A 31 15.70 -24.88 5.58
N ARG A 32 14.97 -24.82 6.70
CA ARG A 32 13.91 -25.81 7.04
C ARG A 32 12.59 -25.54 6.32
N ARG A 33 12.56 -24.60 5.36
CA ARG A 33 11.36 -24.15 4.63
C ARG A 33 10.26 -23.66 5.59
N GLN A 34 10.69 -23.00 6.66
CA GLN A 34 9.80 -22.33 7.61
C GLN A 34 9.94 -20.81 7.47
N PHE A 35 8.82 -20.10 7.61
CA PHE A 35 8.80 -18.65 7.48
C PHE A 35 9.52 -18.00 8.67
N CYS A 36 10.71 -17.47 8.43
CA CYS A 36 11.59 -16.99 9.50
C CYS A 36 11.39 -15.49 9.80
N LYS A 37 11.89 -15.04 10.95
CA LYS A 37 11.83 -13.62 11.35
C LYS A 37 12.47 -12.65 10.34
N HIS A 38 13.49 -13.08 9.59
CA HIS A 38 14.13 -12.24 8.58
C HIS A 38 13.20 -11.98 7.39
N THR A 39 12.46 -13.01 6.97
CA THR A 39 11.42 -12.90 5.95
C THR A 39 10.28 -12.01 6.45
N VAL A 40 9.84 -12.18 7.71
CA VAL A 40 8.84 -11.27 8.31
C VAL A 40 9.31 -9.82 8.30
N ALA A 41 10.56 -9.56 8.70
CA ALA A 41 11.12 -8.22 8.78
C ALA A 41 11.14 -7.52 7.41
N ILE A 42 11.58 -8.22 6.36
CA ILE A 42 11.60 -7.65 4.99
C ILE A 42 10.16 -7.36 4.51
N ALA A 43 9.21 -8.26 4.76
CA ALA A 43 7.82 -8.03 4.37
C ALA A 43 7.22 -6.81 5.07
N LEU A 44 7.43 -6.69 6.39
CA LEU A 44 6.95 -5.54 7.17
C LEU A 44 7.61 -4.24 6.72
N HIS A 45 8.91 -4.24 6.46
CA HIS A 45 9.61 -3.06 5.97
C HIS A 45 9.10 -2.60 4.60
N HIS A 46 8.82 -3.56 3.70
CA HIS A 46 8.20 -3.24 2.41
C HIS A 46 6.81 -2.64 2.60
N LEU A 47 5.94 -3.24 3.42
CA LEU A 47 4.60 -2.72 3.70
C LEU A 47 4.64 -1.31 4.32
N GLU A 48 5.58 -1.05 5.23
CA GLU A 48 5.74 0.28 5.82
C GLU A 48 6.19 1.31 4.78
N THR A 49 7.11 0.92 3.89
CA THR A 49 7.59 1.79 2.81
C THR A 49 6.46 2.12 1.84
N SER A 50 5.72 1.10 1.37
CA SER A 50 4.56 1.29 0.50
C SER A 50 3.47 2.16 1.14
N ARG A 51 3.26 2.02 2.46
CA ARG A 51 2.34 2.91 3.20
C ARG A 51 2.83 4.36 3.22
N LYS A 52 4.11 4.58 3.52
CA LYS A 52 4.69 5.94 3.51
C LYS A 52 4.62 6.58 2.12
N GLU A 53 4.90 5.82 1.07
CA GLU A 53 4.76 6.27 -0.32
C GLU A 53 3.31 6.65 -0.65
N ALA A 54 2.34 5.81 -0.24
CA ALA A 54 0.93 6.11 -0.41
C ALA A 54 0.49 7.37 0.37
N GLU A 55 0.93 7.53 1.61
CA GLU A 55 0.65 8.73 2.43
C GLU A 55 1.23 10.00 1.80
N GLN A 56 2.47 9.93 1.30
CA GLN A 56 3.11 11.03 0.57
C GLN A 56 2.35 11.37 -0.72
N GLY A 57 1.95 10.35 -1.48
CA GLY A 57 1.13 10.52 -2.68
C GLY A 57 -0.20 11.21 -2.41
N ILE A 58 -0.90 10.81 -1.34
CA ILE A 58 -2.14 11.46 -0.90
C ILE A 58 -1.90 12.92 -0.47
N GLY A 59 -0.80 13.19 0.24
CA GLY A 59 -0.43 14.54 0.64
C GLY A 59 -0.22 15.48 -0.55
N LEU A 60 0.54 15.02 -1.54
CA LEU A 60 0.76 15.76 -2.80
C LEU A 60 -0.54 15.96 -3.57
N LEU A 61 -1.39 14.93 -3.66
CA LEU A 61 -2.70 15.02 -4.31
C LEU A 61 -3.57 16.07 -3.62
N ARG A 62 -3.63 16.07 -2.28
CA ARG A 62 -4.39 17.07 -1.51
C ARG A 62 -3.91 18.49 -1.80
N GLN A 63 -2.59 18.70 -1.85
CA GLN A 63 -2.01 20.00 -2.16
C GLN A 63 -2.38 20.44 -3.58
N ALA A 64 -2.25 19.55 -4.57
CA ALA A 64 -2.60 19.83 -5.95
C ALA A 64 -4.09 20.18 -6.10
N LEU A 65 -4.97 19.38 -5.49
CA LEU A 65 -6.42 19.63 -5.48
C LEU A 65 -6.78 20.99 -4.85
N GLY A 66 -6.05 21.41 -3.82
CA GLY A 66 -6.23 22.73 -3.21
C GLY A 66 -5.83 23.91 -4.10
N GLY A 67 -5.03 23.67 -5.14
CA GLY A 67 -4.64 24.69 -6.13
C GLY A 67 -5.54 24.75 -7.36
N ILE A 68 -6.48 23.80 -7.53
CA ILE A 68 -7.39 23.74 -8.67
C ILE A 68 -8.64 24.58 -8.38
N ALA A 69 -9.13 25.31 -9.39
CA ALA A 69 -10.40 26.04 -9.28
C ALA A 69 -11.56 25.07 -9.01
N HIS A 70 -12.52 25.52 -8.20
CA HIS A 70 -13.61 24.67 -7.73
C HIS A 70 -14.42 24.05 -8.89
N GLU A 71 -14.72 24.85 -9.91
CA GLU A 71 -15.49 24.46 -11.09
C GLU A 71 -14.74 23.39 -11.90
N SER A 72 -13.43 23.60 -12.13
CA SER A 72 -12.59 22.63 -12.85
C SER A 72 -12.48 21.30 -12.11
N LEU A 73 -12.48 21.33 -10.78
CA LEU A 73 -12.49 20.11 -9.97
C LEU A 73 -13.82 19.35 -10.13
N ILE A 74 -14.96 20.05 -10.12
CA ILE A 74 -16.28 19.46 -10.34
C ILE A 74 -16.34 18.79 -11.71
N ASP A 75 -15.95 19.50 -12.77
CA ASP A 75 -15.99 18.98 -14.14
C ASP A 75 -15.14 17.70 -14.27
N GLY A 76 -13.93 17.70 -13.69
CA GLY A 76 -13.07 16.53 -13.66
C GLY A 76 -13.68 15.33 -12.93
N LEU A 77 -14.33 15.55 -11.77
CA LEU A 77 -15.01 14.49 -11.02
C LEU A 77 -16.18 13.89 -11.81
N LEU A 78 -16.95 14.73 -12.52
CA LEU A 78 -18.06 14.30 -13.37
C LEU A 78 -17.58 13.54 -14.60
N ASP A 79 -16.47 13.96 -15.22
CA ASP A 79 -15.88 13.26 -16.36
C ASP A 79 -15.34 11.87 -15.99
N LEU A 80 -14.77 11.71 -14.80
CA LEU A 80 -14.42 10.40 -14.25
C LEU A 80 -15.67 9.54 -14.03
N ALA A 81 -16.72 10.11 -13.45
CA ALA A 81 -17.98 9.42 -13.16
C ALA A 81 -18.71 8.93 -14.42
N ARG A 82 -18.52 9.60 -15.56
CA ARG A 82 -19.04 9.15 -16.85
C ARG A 82 -18.39 7.85 -17.34
N ARG A 83 -17.13 7.61 -16.97
CA ARG A 83 -16.32 6.49 -17.46
C ARG A 83 -16.34 5.30 -16.49
N ASP A 84 -16.60 5.57 -15.21
CA ASP A 84 -16.54 4.58 -14.14
C ASP A 84 -17.83 4.62 -13.31
N LYS A 85 -18.60 3.54 -13.42
CA LYS A 85 -19.88 3.36 -12.71
C LYS A 85 -19.68 3.27 -11.19
N GLU A 86 -18.64 2.58 -10.73
CA GLU A 86 -18.36 2.43 -9.30
C GLU A 86 -18.00 3.78 -8.69
N TRP A 87 -17.17 4.55 -9.40
CA TRP A 87 -16.85 5.93 -9.03
C TRP A 87 -18.08 6.83 -8.99
N SER A 88 -18.93 6.78 -10.03
CA SER A 88 -20.21 7.51 -10.08
C SER A 88 -21.07 7.22 -8.85
N ASP A 89 -21.23 5.94 -8.49
CA ASP A 89 -22.08 5.55 -7.37
C ASP A 89 -21.45 5.92 -6.02
N ALA A 90 -20.13 5.89 -5.89
CA ALA A 90 -19.42 6.38 -4.72
C ALA A 90 -19.61 7.89 -4.52
N LEU A 91 -19.47 8.68 -5.60
CA LEU A 91 -19.66 10.13 -5.56
C LEU A 91 -21.07 10.51 -5.14
N LYS A 92 -22.11 9.83 -5.66
CA LYS A 92 -23.52 10.04 -5.25
C LYS A 92 -23.70 9.83 -3.75
N ARG A 93 -23.18 8.72 -3.21
CA ARG A 93 -23.26 8.41 -1.76
C ARG A 93 -22.58 9.49 -0.93
N LEU A 94 -21.41 9.95 -1.37
CA LEU A 94 -20.68 11.03 -0.70
C LEU A 94 -21.50 12.31 -0.66
N CYS A 95 -22.06 12.75 -1.79
CA CYS A 95 -22.89 13.96 -1.87
C CYS A 95 -24.13 13.87 -0.98
N LEU A 96 -24.87 12.75 -1.01
CA LEU A 96 -26.03 12.54 -0.15
C LEU A 96 -25.65 12.65 1.34
N SER A 97 -24.58 11.99 1.75
CA SER A 97 -24.11 12.03 3.13
C SER A 97 -23.62 13.42 3.58
N ALA A 98 -23.17 14.27 2.65
CA ALA A 98 -22.76 15.63 2.95
C ALA A 98 -23.97 16.54 3.15
N LEU A 99 -25.03 16.37 2.34
CA LEU A 99 -26.28 17.11 2.45
C LEU A 99 -27.03 16.77 3.74
N GLU A 100 -26.98 15.53 4.20
CA GLU A 100 -27.60 15.11 5.47
C GLU A 100 -26.90 15.68 6.72
N ARG A 101 -25.67 16.18 6.58
CA ARG A 101 -24.85 16.74 7.68
C ARG A 101 -24.86 18.26 7.74
N GLY A 102 -25.40 18.94 6.72
CA GLY A 102 -25.57 20.39 6.68
C GLY A 102 -26.95 20.82 7.17
#